data_AF-A0A379WJ28-F1
#
_entry.id   AF-A0A379WJ28-F1
#
_cell.length_a   1.000
_cell.length_b   1.000
_cell.length_c   1.000
_cell.angle_alpha   90.00
_cell.angle_beta   90.00
_cell.angle_gamma   90.00
#
_symmetry.space_group_name_H-M   'P 1'
#
loop_
_entity.id
_entity.type
_entity.pdbx_description
1 polymer ?
#
loop_
_entity_poly.entity_id
_entity_poly.type
_entity_poly.pdbx_seq_one_letter_code
_entity_poly.pdbx_strand_id
1 'polypeptide(L)' 'MDLRQRDDFRKGHIAGATNLLPSEIKANNVGELEKHKDKPIIVVDGSGMQCQESATR' A
#
# COMPACT_ATOMS: atom_id res chain seq x y z
N MET A 1 2.61 3.78 0.78
CA MET A 1 1.61 2.75 1.07
C MET A 1 2.32 1.45 1.24
N ASP A 2 1.99 0.73 2.30
CA ASP A 2 2.69 -0.48 2.71
C ASP A 2 1.77 -1.69 2.57
N LEU A 3 2.17 -2.62 1.71
CA LEU A 3 1.38 -3.80 1.35
C LEU A 3 1.59 -4.99 2.29
N ARG A 4 2.51 -4.86 3.26
CA ARG A 4 2.83 -5.96 4.18
C ARG A 4 1.69 -6.19 5.15
N GLN A 5 1.71 -7.36 5.78
CA GLN A 5 0.74 -7.66 6.84
C GLN A 5 0.86 -6.67 7.99
N ARG A 6 -0.25 -6.49 8.72
CA ARG A 6 -0.36 -5.53 9.82
C ARG A 6 0.70 -5.72 10.89
N ASP A 7 1.10 -6.97 11.14
CA ASP A 7 2.13 -7.28 12.13
C ASP A 7 3.52 -6.80 11.69
N ASP A 8 3.85 -6.90 10.40
CA ASP A 8 5.12 -6.39 9.87
C ASP A 8 5.12 -4.86 9.74
N PHE A 9 3.97 -4.28 9.40
CA PHE A 9 3.77 -2.84 9.44
C PHE A 9 3.97 -2.28 10.86
N ARG A 10 3.46 -2.98 11.89
CA ARG A 10 3.62 -2.60 13.30
C ARG A 10 5.06 -2.73 13.81
N LYS A 11 5.82 -3.70 13.32
CA LYS A 11 7.25 -3.85 13.67
C LYS A 11 8.08 -2.65 13.19
N GLY A 12 7.64 -1.98 12.13
CA GLY A 12 8.25 -0.76 11.62
C GLY A 12 7.79 -0.47 10.20
N HIS A 13 7.41 0.77 9.95
CA HIS A 13 6.97 1.25 8.65
C HIS A 13 7.48 2.67 8.41
N ILE A 14 7.43 3.10 7.15
CA ILE A 14 7.81 4.46 6.75
C ILE A 14 6.82 5.46 7.35
N ALA A 15 7.32 6.52 7.97
CA ALA A 15 6.47 7.55 8.59
C ALA A 15 5.48 8.13 7.57
N GLY A 16 4.20 8.18 7.94
CA GLY A 16 3.12 8.64 7.05
C GLY A 16 2.65 7.62 6.02
N ALA A 17 3.17 6.38 6.02
CA ALA A 17 2.64 5.32 5.19
C ALA A 17 1.31 4.79 5.73
N THR A 18 0.33 4.61 4.85
CA THR A 18 -0.89 3.85 5.13
C THR A 18 -0.65 2.37 4.84
N ASN A 19 -1.04 1.48 5.76
CA ASN A 19 -1.06 0.05 5.52
C ASN A 19 -2.30 -0.32 4.70
N LEU A 20 -2.10 -0.97 3.56
CA LEU A 20 -3.19 -1.40 2.69
C LEU A 20 -2.81 -2.74 2.08
N LEU A 21 -3.60 -3.78 2.34
CA LEU A 21 -3.28 -5.11 1.85
C LEU A 21 -3.55 -5.21 0.34
N PRO A 22 -2.78 -6.03 -0.40
CA PRO A 22 -3.05 -6.30 -1.81
C PRO A 22 -4.48 -6.81 -2.07
N SER A 23 -5.06 -7.55 -1.13
CA SER A 23 -6.46 -8.00 -1.20
C SER A 23 -7.47 -6.85 -1.13
N GLU A 24 -7.19 -5.82 -0.32
CA GLU A 24 -8.04 -4.63 -0.18
C GLU A 24 -7.96 -3.75 -1.44
N ILE A 25 -6.78 -3.68 -2.06
CA ILE A 25 -6.58 -3.03 -3.37
C ILE A 25 -7.36 -3.77 -4.45
N LYS A 26 -7.26 -5.11 -4.49
CA LYS A 26 -8.02 -5.95 -5.44
C LYS A 26 -9.54 -5.82 -5.26
N ALA A 27 -10.00 -5.54 -4.03
CA ALA A 27 -11.40 -5.30 -3.71
C ALA A 27 -11.87 -3.85 -4.00
N ASN A 28 -11.03 -3.00 -4.61
CA ASN A 28 -11.31 -1.58 -4.82
C ASN A 28 -11.61 -0.79 -3.53
N ASN A 29 -11.14 -1.28 -2.37
CA ASN A 29 -11.31 -0.59 -1.10
C ASN A 29 -10.21 0.48 -0.90
N VAL A 30 -10.04 1.34 -1.91
CA VAL A 30 -8.98 2.35 -2.00
C VAL A 30 -9.52 3.77 -1.74
N GLY A 31 -10.70 3.91 -1.13
CA GLY A 31 -11.38 5.20 -0.94
C GLY A 31 -10.56 6.29 -0.23
N GLU A 32 -9.54 5.92 0.55
CA GLU A 32 -8.58 6.88 1.12
C GLU A 32 -7.45 7.29 0.15
N LEU A 33 -7.05 6.42 -0.78
CA LEU A 33 -6.15 6.74 -1.89
C LEU A 33 -6.80 7.70 -2.86
N GLU A 34 -8.10 7.55 -3.11
CA GLU A 34 -8.89 8.39 -4.00
C GLU A 34 -8.71 9.88 -3.69
N LYS A 35 -8.62 10.23 -2.41
CA LYS A 35 -8.39 11.61 -1.92
C LYS A 35 -6.98 12.14 -2.19
N HIS A 36 -6.05 11.28 -2.59
CA HIS A 36 -4.64 11.55 -2.77
C HIS A 36 -4.12 11.17 -4.16
N LYS A 37 -5.01 10.92 -5.12
CA LYS A 37 -4.70 10.53 -6.51
C LYS A 37 -3.79 11.49 -7.26
N ASP A 38 -3.85 12.77 -6.90
CA ASP A 38 -3.03 13.82 -7.54
C ASP A 38 -1.61 13.90 -6.97
N LYS A 39 -1.29 13.10 -5.94
CA LYS A 39 0.02 13.04 -5.31
C LYS A 39 0.74 11.76 -5.70
N PRO A 40 2.07 11.79 -5.90
CA PRO A 40 2.84 10.59 -6.19
C PRO A 40 2.70 9.58 -5.03
N ILE A 41 2.18 8.39 -5.34
CA ILE A 41 2.03 7.30 -4.38
C ILE A 41 3.25 6.40 -4.46
N ILE A 42 3.98 6.29 -3.34
CA ILE A 42 5.08 5.32 -3.19
C ILE A 42 4.51 4.04 -2.60
N VAL A 43 4.62 2.91 -3.30
CA VAL A 43 4.17 1.60 -2.85
C VAL A 43 5.38 0.78 -2.38
N VAL A 44 5.29 0.16 -1.21
CA VAL A 44 6.37 -0.61 -0.58
C VAL A 44 5.82 -1.94 -0.07
N ASP A 45 6.59 -3.01 -0.24
CA ASP A 45 6.32 -4.37 0.22
C ASP A 45 7.63 -4.98 0.76
N GLY A 46 7.53 -6.17 1.35
CA GLY A 46 8.70 -6.82 1.95
C GLY A 46 9.69 -7.44 0.95
N SER A 47 9.29 -7.64 -0.32
CA SER A 47 10.04 -8.45 -1.29
C SER A 47 10.14 -7.84 -2.70
N GLY A 48 9.58 -6.66 -2.94
CA GLY A 48 9.54 -5.99 -4.25
C GLY A 48 8.50 -6.55 -5.23
N MET A 49 8.00 -7.78 -5.03
CA MET A 49 7.17 -8.48 -6.03
C MET A 49 5.70 -8.05 -6.06
N GLN A 50 5.12 -7.75 -4.91
CA GLN A 50 3.69 -7.39 -4.78
C GLN A 50 3.44 -5.90 -5.03
N CYS A 51 4.48 -5.06 -4.88
CA CYS A 51 4.43 -3.64 -5.21
C CYS A 51 4.06 -3.40 -6.67
N GLN A 52 4.65 -4.16 -7.59
CA GLN A 52 4.54 -3.90 -9.02
C GLN A 52 3.12 -4.17 -9.54
N GLU A 53 2.50 -5.27 -9.09
CA GLU A 53 1.10 -5.61 -9.45
C GLU A 53 0.11 -4.58 -8.88
N SER A 54 0.35 -4.09 -7.66
CA SER A 54 -0.55 -3.14 -6.99
C SER A 54 -0.37 -1.70 -7.46
N ALA A 55 0.81 -1.33 -7.96
CA ALA A 55 1.12 0.03 -8.43
C ALA A 55 0.75 0.29 -9.90
N THR A 56 0.56 -0.77 -10.69
CA THR A 56 0.24 -0.65 -12.13
C THR A 56 -1.27 -0.55 -12.38
N ARG A 57 -2.10 -0.61 -11.34
CA ARG A 57 -3.56 -0.71 -11.43
C ARG A 57 -4.29 0.58 -11.09
#